data_AF-A0A938GTP4-F1
#
_entry.id   AF-A0A938GTP4-F1
#
_cell.length_a   1.000
_cell.length_b   1.000
_cell.length_c   1.000
_cell.angle_alpha   90.00
_cell.angle_beta   90.00
_cell.angle_gamma   90.00
#
_symmetry.space_group_name_H-M   'P 1'
#
loop_
_entity.id
_entity.type
_entity.pdbx_description
1 polymer ?
#
loop_
_entity_poly.entity_id
_entity_poly.type
_entity_poly.pdbx_seq_one_letter_code
_entity_poly.pdbx_strand_id
1 'polypeptide(L)'
;PSGPITSTNRATRDVSGAEESAFHETVLPALPGLLQLSNNILAVEIHQRLPESSDMSFNLELVGTSPDPASFVTIDRPLLVRARAHTGTDWSALAESFLVPNSQPRASSDNLLLTQIHFRPWDQTANEFLVFQNTSSQTIDLSDVRISEAIDFTFAPLTSLAPAESICVIRDAVLFRARYATNTSPYRQNRLKIAGVYEGSLANDGELIRVTDANGQLILQCRYEVNGLWPHLAEGRGAAMVLRDREQAPSTSDSLSAWLSNPLQWRATQEFHGAPGGVTTTQFGPIVINRVLPAPFPPGEDAIELFNIGSQEADISGWFLSDGSGNFKKYQFPEGTRILPQGRKVLLEHEFNTAGALGVLAPFAFDDQGEQLFLMQASPQGDLLRFGDWMEFGPLPRGMAIGRWPDGTGPFRWLSSVNVGTSDARLALGYDAWAATRFPPGTTNSLTSPSGDPDADGILNEAERAFGLDPLSPETSPLQIHRSQPGGLEIRYTIASGSDEWDYCLNVSQDLTQWRYAGNEIASTRQEPRLDGATTVIVMLNQGIPPLFCRLIATQKP
;
A
#
# COMPACT_ATOMS: atom_id res chain seq x y z
N PRO A 1 -9.13 69.39 -33.87
CA PRO A 1 -8.81 69.15 -35.30
C PRO A 1 -8.95 67.65 -35.64
N SER A 2 -9.46 67.30 -36.82
CA SER A 2 -9.44 65.90 -37.28
C SER A 2 -8.10 65.57 -37.92
N GLY A 3 -7.44 64.49 -37.50
CA GLY A 3 -6.13 64.05 -38.00
C GLY A 3 -4.96 64.31 -37.03
N PRO A 4 -3.72 63.98 -37.43
CA PRO A 4 -2.53 64.22 -36.61
C PRO A 4 -2.36 65.69 -36.26
N ILE A 5 -2.16 65.99 -34.98
CA ILE A 5 -1.88 67.34 -34.49
C ILE A 5 -0.37 67.59 -34.58
N THR A 6 0.01 68.75 -35.10
CA THR A 6 1.38 69.24 -35.28
C THR A 6 1.45 70.69 -34.83
N SER A 7 2.65 71.23 -34.61
CA SER A 7 2.89 72.60 -34.16
C SER A 7 2.34 73.71 -35.06
N THR A 8 1.97 73.38 -36.30
CA THR A 8 1.35 74.32 -37.24
C THR A 8 -0.18 74.34 -37.18
N ASN A 9 -0.79 73.38 -36.49
CA ASN A 9 -2.23 73.35 -36.30
C ASN A 9 -2.68 74.47 -35.35
N ARG A 10 -3.90 74.98 -35.58
CA ARG A 10 -4.55 75.98 -34.73
C ARG A 10 -5.64 75.30 -33.90
N ALA A 11 -5.93 75.87 -32.72
CA ALA A 11 -7.08 75.44 -31.94
C ALA A 11 -8.38 75.68 -32.72
N THR A 12 -9.31 74.73 -32.66
CA THR A 12 -10.60 74.82 -33.36
C THR A 12 -11.59 75.78 -32.70
N ARG A 13 -11.31 76.17 -31.45
CA ARG A 13 -12.07 77.15 -30.66
C ARG A 13 -11.10 77.94 -29.80
N ASP A 14 -11.46 79.17 -29.48
CA ASP A 14 -10.86 79.97 -28.42
C ASP A 14 -11.54 79.62 -27.09
N VAL A 15 -10.81 79.85 -26.00
CA VAL A 15 -11.35 79.85 -24.63
C VAL A 15 -11.37 81.32 -24.23
N SER A 16 -12.54 81.87 -23.94
CA SER A 16 -12.69 83.30 -23.62
C SER A 16 -13.72 83.55 -22.53
N GLY A 17 -13.58 84.67 -21.81
CA GLY A 17 -14.52 85.09 -20.78
C GLY A 17 -14.52 84.14 -19.58
N ALA A 18 -15.69 83.68 -19.13
CA ALA A 18 -15.80 82.84 -17.94
C ALA A 18 -15.07 81.48 -18.09
N GLU A 19 -14.89 80.99 -19.33
CA GLU A 19 -14.19 79.73 -19.60
C GLU A 19 -12.68 79.81 -19.30
N GLU A 20 -12.09 81.01 -19.26
CA GLU A 20 -10.65 81.20 -18.93
C GLU A 20 -10.32 80.77 -17.49
N SER A 21 -11.34 80.64 -16.64
CA SER A 21 -11.22 80.21 -15.24
C SER A 21 -11.83 78.83 -14.97
N ALA A 22 -12.36 78.16 -15.99
CA ALA A 22 -12.99 76.86 -15.86
C ALA A 22 -11.99 75.72 -16.12
N PHE A 23 -11.99 74.70 -15.26
CA PHE A 23 -11.27 73.47 -15.54
C PHE A 23 -12.01 72.64 -16.60
N HIS A 24 -11.31 72.30 -17.67
CA HIS A 24 -11.84 71.39 -18.70
C HIS A 24 -11.36 69.97 -18.43
N GLU A 25 -12.22 69.17 -17.83
CA GLU A 25 -11.91 67.76 -17.52
C GLU A 25 -11.91 66.90 -18.79
N THR A 26 -10.91 66.02 -18.89
CA THR A 26 -10.85 64.99 -19.93
C THR A 26 -10.39 63.68 -19.30
N VAL A 27 -11.17 62.62 -19.49
CA VAL A 27 -10.76 61.28 -19.10
C VAL A 27 -9.77 60.77 -20.15
N LEU A 28 -8.60 60.32 -19.69
CA LEU A 28 -7.56 59.77 -20.55
C LEU A 28 -7.61 58.23 -20.49
N PRO A 29 -8.37 57.56 -21.39
CA PRO A 29 -8.63 56.11 -21.31
C PRO A 29 -7.39 55.25 -21.57
N ALA A 30 -6.30 55.82 -22.09
CA ALA A 30 -5.07 55.11 -22.47
C ALA A 30 -3.96 55.14 -21.40
N LEU A 31 -4.20 55.70 -20.21
CA LEU A 31 -3.19 55.82 -19.15
C LEU A 31 -2.99 54.62 -18.19
N PRO A 32 -3.89 53.62 -18.06
CA PRO A 32 -3.63 52.49 -17.16
C PRO A 32 -2.31 51.78 -17.50
N GLY A 33 -1.36 51.80 -16.57
CA GLY A 33 -0.02 51.19 -16.72
C GLY A 33 1.10 52.12 -17.20
N LEU A 34 0.81 53.36 -17.60
CA LEU A 34 1.82 54.37 -17.99
C LEU A 34 2.22 55.31 -16.84
N LEU A 35 1.33 55.47 -15.86
CA LEU A 35 1.61 56.27 -14.66
C LEU A 35 2.47 55.47 -13.69
N GLN A 36 3.56 56.08 -13.22
CA GLN A 36 4.40 55.55 -12.17
C GLN A 36 4.00 56.15 -10.82
N LEU A 37 4.24 55.42 -9.73
CA LEU A 37 3.97 55.88 -8.36
C LEU A 37 4.80 57.11 -7.94
N SER A 38 5.80 57.52 -8.75
CA SER A 38 6.70 58.63 -8.46
C SER A 38 6.56 59.76 -9.49
N ASN A 39 7.67 60.22 -10.07
CA ASN A 39 7.67 61.32 -11.00
C ASN A 39 7.10 60.88 -12.34
N ASN A 40 6.01 61.52 -12.75
CA ASN A 40 5.46 61.41 -14.09
C ASN A 40 5.83 62.68 -14.86
N ILE A 41 6.24 62.53 -16.11
CA ILE A 41 6.49 63.67 -17.01
C ILE A 41 5.28 63.82 -17.92
N LEU A 42 4.62 64.96 -17.83
CA LEU A 42 3.53 65.33 -18.74
C LEU A 42 4.07 66.33 -19.77
N ALA A 43 3.93 65.98 -21.05
CA ALA A 43 4.18 66.91 -22.15
C ALA A 43 2.85 67.48 -22.62
N VAL A 44 2.75 68.81 -22.69
CA VAL A 44 1.55 69.52 -23.14
C VAL A 44 1.93 70.43 -24.31
N GLU A 45 1.13 70.39 -25.37
CA GLU A 45 1.19 71.34 -26.48
C GLU A 45 -0.08 72.20 -26.50
N ILE A 46 0.09 73.52 -26.55
CA ILE A 46 -1.03 74.48 -26.54
C ILE A 46 -1.02 75.23 -27.88
N HIS A 47 -2.17 75.21 -28.56
CA HIS A 47 -2.31 75.85 -29.87
C HIS A 47 -3.16 77.11 -29.78
N GLN A 48 -2.72 78.18 -30.43
CA GLN A 48 -3.52 79.40 -30.55
C GLN A 48 -4.58 79.25 -31.65
N ARG A 49 -5.71 79.96 -31.52
CA ARG A 49 -6.74 80.02 -32.58
C ARG A 49 -6.36 80.96 -33.72
N LEU A 50 -5.76 82.12 -33.42
CA LEU A 50 -5.40 83.15 -34.40
C LEU A 50 -3.89 83.42 -34.39
N PRO A 51 -3.28 83.85 -35.52
CA PRO A 51 -1.84 84.16 -35.60
C PRO A 51 -1.41 85.28 -34.66
N GLU A 52 -2.33 86.20 -34.38
CA GLU A 52 -2.08 87.44 -33.64
C GLU A 52 -2.44 87.33 -32.14
N SER A 53 -2.61 86.11 -31.61
CA SER A 53 -2.97 85.94 -30.20
C SER A 53 -1.77 86.29 -29.33
N SER A 54 -1.93 87.29 -28.46
CA SER A 54 -0.81 87.90 -27.71
C SER A 54 -0.56 87.30 -26.32
N ASP A 55 -1.49 86.50 -25.82
CA ASP A 55 -1.47 85.97 -24.46
C ASP A 55 -1.81 84.47 -24.41
N MET A 56 -1.39 83.84 -23.31
CA MET A 56 -1.64 82.44 -22.99
C MET A 56 -1.57 82.25 -21.48
N SER A 57 -2.57 81.58 -20.91
CA SER A 57 -2.50 81.04 -19.55
C SER A 57 -2.91 79.57 -19.57
N PHE A 58 -2.28 78.76 -18.73
CA PHE A 58 -2.52 77.32 -18.68
C PHE A 58 -2.23 76.78 -17.30
N ASN A 59 -3.23 76.11 -16.73
CA ASN A 59 -3.09 75.27 -15.54
C ASN A 59 -3.45 73.84 -15.92
N LEU A 60 -2.77 72.89 -15.29
CA LEU A 60 -3.02 71.47 -15.46
C LEU A 60 -3.10 70.79 -14.10
N GLU A 61 -4.09 69.92 -13.96
CA GLU A 61 -4.17 68.96 -12.87
C GLU A 61 -4.34 67.56 -13.48
N LEU A 62 -3.56 66.60 -12.97
CA LEU A 62 -3.75 65.18 -13.26
C LEU A 62 -4.14 64.48 -11.96
N VAL A 63 -5.33 63.90 -11.93
CA VAL A 63 -5.80 63.07 -10.81
C VAL A 63 -5.73 61.60 -11.22
N GLY A 64 -4.99 60.80 -10.44
CA GLY A 64 -4.90 59.35 -10.63
C GLY A 64 -5.20 58.62 -9.32
N THR A 65 -5.99 57.55 -9.39
CA THR A 65 -6.23 56.65 -8.25
C THR A 65 -5.45 55.36 -8.46
N SER A 66 -4.47 55.08 -7.61
CA SER A 66 -3.81 53.77 -7.51
C SER A 66 -4.14 53.16 -6.15
N PRO A 67 -4.47 51.86 -6.07
CA PRO A 67 -4.43 51.17 -4.78
C PRO A 67 -2.98 51.24 -4.27
N ASP A 68 -2.81 51.67 -3.01
CA ASP A 68 -1.52 51.73 -2.35
C ASP A 68 -1.00 50.30 -2.10
N PRO A 69 0.16 49.91 -2.65
CA PRO A 69 0.74 48.59 -2.41
C PRO A 69 1.02 48.30 -0.93
N ALA A 70 1.26 49.33 -0.11
CA ALA A 70 1.47 49.19 1.34
C ALA A 70 0.17 48.89 2.11
N SER A 71 -0.99 48.98 1.44
CA SER A 71 -2.30 48.67 2.00
C SER A 71 -2.76 47.21 1.77
N PHE A 72 -1.96 46.38 1.09
CA PHE A 72 -2.28 44.95 0.95
C PHE A 72 -1.91 44.16 2.21
N VAL A 73 -2.80 43.25 2.61
CA VAL A 73 -2.49 42.24 3.62
C VAL A 73 -1.73 41.12 2.95
N THR A 74 -0.44 40.99 3.25
CA THR A 74 0.38 39.87 2.75
C THR A 74 -0.05 38.56 3.41
N ILE A 75 -0.25 37.53 2.60
CA ILE A 75 -0.57 36.16 3.01
C ILE A 75 0.67 35.31 2.69
N ASP A 76 1.64 35.29 3.61
CA ASP A 76 2.92 34.58 3.49
C ASP A 76 2.96 33.27 4.29
N ARG A 77 1.95 33.04 5.12
CA ARG A 77 1.66 31.80 5.85
C ARG A 77 0.16 31.57 5.91
N PRO A 78 -0.30 30.34 6.17
CA PRO A 78 -1.70 30.07 6.45
C PRO A 78 -2.24 30.97 7.58
N LEU A 79 -3.37 31.65 7.35
CA LEU A 79 -4.02 32.47 8.39
C LEU A 79 -5.55 32.44 8.32
N LEU A 80 -6.17 32.49 9.49
CA LEU A 80 -7.61 32.72 9.62
C LEU A 80 -7.87 34.24 9.66
N VAL A 81 -8.44 34.77 8.59
CA VAL A 81 -8.89 36.17 8.53
C VAL A 81 -10.28 36.27 9.15
N ARG A 82 -10.41 37.19 10.10
CA ARG A 82 -11.68 37.56 10.71
C ARG A 82 -11.95 39.03 10.41
N ALA A 83 -13.07 39.31 9.77
CA ALA A 83 -13.44 40.65 9.37
C ALA A 83 -14.89 40.96 9.79
N ARG A 84 -15.15 42.23 10.10
CA ARG A 84 -16.48 42.76 10.34
C ARG A 84 -16.54 44.19 9.82
N ALA A 85 -17.66 44.59 9.24
CA ALA A 85 -17.90 45.95 8.82
C ALA A 85 -18.37 46.79 10.01
N HIS A 86 -17.92 48.05 10.10
CA HIS A 86 -18.39 49.01 11.09
C HIS A 86 -19.18 50.12 10.39
N THR A 87 -20.40 50.39 10.85
CA THR A 87 -21.25 51.48 10.34
C THR A 87 -21.83 52.27 11.50
N GLY A 88 -21.41 53.52 11.66
CA GLY A 88 -21.86 54.38 12.76
C GLY A 88 -21.41 53.84 14.12
N THR A 89 -22.30 53.20 14.87
CA THR A 89 -22.04 52.57 16.18
C THR A 89 -22.04 51.04 16.14
N ASP A 90 -22.42 50.45 15.01
CA ASP A 90 -22.73 49.02 14.94
C ASP A 90 -21.69 48.25 14.14
N TRP A 91 -21.46 47.01 14.56
CA TRP A 91 -20.63 46.04 13.86
C TRP A 91 -21.51 44.99 13.18
N SER A 92 -21.11 44.57 11.98
CA SER A 92 -21.71 43.39 11.33
C SER A 92 -21.40 42.11 12.10
N ALA A 93 -22.07 41.01 11.71
CA ALA A 93 -21.63 39.68 12.05
C ALA A 93 -20.16 39.46 11.62
N LEU A 94 -19.47 38.57 12.33
CA LEU A 94 -18.11 38.19 12.01
C LEU A 94 -18.11 37.36 10.72
N ALA A 95 -17.38 37.82 9.71
CA ALA A 95 -17.02 37.01 8.56
C ALA A 95 -15.65 36.36 8.83
N GLU A 96 -15.55 35.06 8.58
CA GLU A 96 -14.32 34.31 8.75
C GLU A 96 -13.94 33.65 7.41
N SER A 97 -12.68 33.72 7.05
CA SER A 97 -12.14 33.01 5.88
C SER A 97 -10.73 32.54 6.17
N PHE A 98 -10.46 31.29 5.81
CA PHE A 98 -9.14 30.72 5.91
C PHE A 98 -8.37 30.92 4.60
N LEU A 99 -7.20 31.53 4.68
CA LEU A 99 -6.39 31.85 3.52
C LEU A 99 -5.02 31.18 3.63
N VAL A 100 -4.61 30.53 2.55
CA VAL A 100 -3.26 29.99 2.37
C VAL A 100 -2.50 30.79 1.33
N PRO A 101 -1.17 30.97 1.48
CA PRO A 101 -0.33 31.59 0.46
C PRO A 101 -0.42 30.81 -0.85
N ASN A 102 -0.50 31.51 -1.99
CA ASN A 102 -0.41 30.88 -3.30
C ASN A 102 0.93 30.15 -3.52
N SER A 103 1.97 30.51 -2.75
CA SER A 103 3.28 29.86 -2.77
C SER A 103 3.32 28.54 -1.98
N GLN A 104 2.34 28.27 -1.12
CA GLN A 104 2.25 27.00 -0.41
C GLN A 104 1.52 25.97 -1.29
N PRO A 105 2.19 24.87 -1.70
CA PRO A 105 1.54 23.84 -2.49
C PRO A 105 0.40 23.19 -1.70
N ARG A 106 -0.73 22.97 -2.37
CA ARG A 106 -1.83 22.14 -1.84
C ARG A 106 -1.51 20.66 -2.04
N ALA A 107 -2.14 19.82 -1.24
CA ALA A 107 -2.12 18.38 -1.43
C ALA A 107 -2.61 18.02 -2.85
N SER A 108 -1.83 17.21 -3.55
CA SER A 108 -2.11 16.70 -4.89
C SER A 108 -1.56 15.29 -5.03
N SER A 109 -1.85 14.65 -6.16
CA SER A 109 -1.32 13.33 -6.50
C SER A 109 0.21 13.29 -6.57
N ASP A 110 0.86 14.44 -6.76
CA ASP A 110 2.33 14.53 -6.85
C ASP A 110 3.01 14.56 -5.47
N ASN A 111 2.29 14.89 -4.38
CA ASN A 111 2.90 15.22 -3.10
C ASN A 111 2.26 14.61 -1.84
N LEU A 112 1.07 14.01 -1.94
CA LEU A 112 0.38 13.34 -0.83
C LEU A 112 0.22 11.85 -1.14
N LEU A 113 0.67 10.99 -0.23
CA LEU A 113 0.63 9.54 -0.41
C LEU A 113 -0.07 8.84 0.76
N LEU A 114 -0.97 7.90 0.47
CA LEU A 114 -1.50 6.95 1.46
C LEU A 114 -0.43 5.88 1.71
N THR A 115 0.14 5.84 2.91
CA THR A 115 1.32 5.01 3.23
C THR A 115 1.02 3.83 4.12
N GLN A 116 -0.05 3.88 4.92
CA GLN A 116 -0.48 2.74 5.75
C GLN A 116 -2.00 2.66 5.86
N ILE A 117 -2.48 1.41 5.93
CA ILE A 117 -3.89 1.05 6.11
C ILE A 117 -3.95 -0.02 7.20
N HIS A 118 -4.64 0.26 8.30
CA HIS A 118 -4.93 -0.72 9.35
C HIS A 118 -6.44 -0.92 9.43
N PHE A 119 -6.96 -1.86 8.64
CA PHE A 119 -8.41 -2.04 8.43
C PHE A 119 -9.03 -3.17 9.26
N ARG A 120 -8.21 -4.10 9.78
CA ARG A 120 -8.69 -5.22 10.60
C ARG A 120 -7.71 -5.45 11.76
N PRO A 121 -7.76 -4.62 12.83
CA PRO A 121 -6.93 -4.82 14.00
C PRO A 121 -7.16 -6.21 14.62
N TRP A 122 -6.11 -6.83 15.15
CA TRP A 122 -6.20 -8.15 15.79
C TRP A 122 -7.10 -8.16 17.03
N ASP A 123 -7.14 -7.04 17.76
CA ASP A 123 -7.86 -6.93 19.03
C ASP A 123 -9.21 -6.22 18.89
N GLN A 124 -9.25 -4.90 19.01
CA GLN A 124 -10.48 -4.12 18.96
C GLN A 124 -10.58 -3.45 17.60
N THR A 125 -11.70 -3.65 16.91
CA THR A 125 -11.97 -3.09 15.57
C THR A 125 -11.86 -1.57 15.53
N ALA A 126 -12.14 -0.89 16.64
CA ALA A 126 -12.00 0.56 16.75
C ALA A 126 -10.55 1.09 16.70
N ASN A 127 -9.53 0.22 16.65
CA ASN A 127 -8.13 0.62 16.46
C ASN A 127 -7.74 0.88 14.99
N GLU A 128 -8.70 0.93 14.07
CA GLU A 128 -8.46 1.21 12.66
C GLU A 128 -7.89 2.63 12.42
N PHE A 129 -7.00 2.75 11.44
CA PHE A 129 -6.42 4.03 11.03
C PHE A 129 -5.91 4.02 9.58
N LEU A 130 -5.78 5.21 9.00
CA LEU A 130 -5.05 5.46 7.76
C LEU A 130 -3.91 6.45 8.02
N VAL A 131 -2.78 6.29 7.33
CA VAL A 131 -1.63 7.20 7.43
C VAL A 131 -1.28 7.79 6.08
N PHE A 132 -1.18 9.11 6.03
CA PHE A 132 -0.76 9.86 4.86
C PHE A 132 0.61 10.49 5.10
N GLN A 133 1.40 10.64 4.05
CA GLN A 133 2.72 11.28 4.12
C GLN A 133 2.87 12.32 3.02
N ASN A 134 3.54 13.43 3.34
CA ASN A 134 4.04 14.38 2.36
C ASN A 134 5.36 13.85 1.76
N THR A 135 5.35 13.55 0.46
CA THR A 135 6.51 13.04 -0.28
C THR A 135 7.34 14.13 -0.96
N SER A 136 6.90 15.38 -0.88
CA SER A 136 7.60 16.53 -1.45
C SER A 136 8.62 17.15 -0.49
N SER A 137 9.42 18.08 -1.01
CA SER A 137 10.38 18.88 -0.25
C SER A 137 9.79 20.17 0.34
N GLN A 138 8.50 20.43 0.13
CA GLN A 138 7.81 21.62 0.62
C GLN A 138 6.71 21.24 1.62
N THR A 139 6.40 22.12 2.57
CA THR A 139 5.22 21.95 3.41
C THR A 139 3.96 22.08 2.55
N ILE A 140 3.08 21.08 2.61
CA ILE A 140 1.82 21.07 1.85
C ILE A 140 0.63 21.43 2.75
N ASP A 141 -0.40 22.02 2.15
CA ASP A 141 -1.71 22.28 2.80
C ASP A 141 -2.70 21.14 2.49
N LEU A 142 -3.28 20.55 3.55
CA LEU A 142 -4.31 19.51 3.48
C LEU A 142 -5.71 20.05 3.81
N SER A 143 -5.86 21.36 4.03
CA SER A 143 -7.16 21.94 4.37
C SER A 143 -8.23 21.54 3.36
N ASP A 144 -9.35 21.05 3.87
CA ASP A 144 -10.52 20.61 3.11
C ASP A 144 -10.28 19.43 2.16
N VAL A 145 -9.13 18.75 2.26
CA VAL A 145 -8.94 17.42 1.65
C VAL A 145 -9.95 16.46 2.28
N ARG A 146 -10.62 15.67 1.44
CA ARG A 146 -11.67 14.75 1.87
C ARG A 146 -11.29 13.31 1.60
N ILE A 147 -11.58 12.44 2.56
CA ILE A 147 -11.57 10.99 2.42
C ILE A 147 -13.04 10.53 2.39
N SER A 148 -13.37 9.67 1.43
CA SER A 148 -14.72 9.19 1.16
C SER A 148 -14.70 7.74 0.70
N GLU A 149 -15.89 7.18 0.43
CA GLU A 149 -16.17 5.78 0.08
C GLU A 149 -15.96 4.81 1.26
N ALA A 150 -14.74 4.73 1.79
CA ALA A 150 -14.41 3.87 2.94
C ALA A 150 -14.80 4.45 4.30
N ILE A 151 -14.55 5.75 4.47
CA ILE A 151 -14.81 6.51 5.71
C ILE A 151 -15.26 7.92 5.33
N ASP A 152 -15.91 8.65 6.23
CA ASP A 152 -16.18 10.08 6.04
C ASP A 152 -15.24 10.91 6.92
N PHE A 153 -14.31 11.62 6.27
CA PHE A 153 -13.36 12.48 6.95
C PHE A 153 -13.00 13.69 6.08
N THR A 154 -12.93 14.87 6.70
CA THR A 154 -12.40 16.08 6.07
C THR A 154 -11.31 16.66 6.96
N PHE A 155 -10.13 16.91 6.38
CA PHE A 155 -9.04 17.55 7.10
C PHE A 155 -9.43 18.98 7.47
N ALA A 156 -9.25 19.34 8.73
CA ALA A 156 -9.61 20.67 9.23
C ALA A 156 -8.81 21.78 8.50
N PRO A 157 -9.37 22.99 8.39
CA PRO A 157 -8.62 24.15 7.92
C PRO A 157 -7.32 24.35 8.72
N LEU A 158 -6.28 24.90 8.09
CA LEU A 158 -4.93 25.06 8.63
C LEU A 158 -4.13 23.76 8.83
N THR A 159 -4.61 22.62 8.33
CA THR A 159 -3.83 21.38 8.41
C THR A 159 -2.67 21.42 7.41
N SER A 160 -1.45 21.57 7.92
CA SER A 160 -0.23 21.51 7.11
C SER A 160 0.55 20.22 7.38
N LEU A 161 1.35 19.79 6.41
CA LEU A 161 2.21 18.62 6.54
C LEU A 161 3.61 18.94 6.02
N ALA A 162 4.60 18.96 6.91
CA ALA A 162 5.99 19.26 6.57
C ALA A 162 6.61 18.16 5.68
N PRO A 163 7.75 18.41 5.00
CA PRO A 163 8.42 17.41 4.19
C PRO A 163 8.69 16.12 4.98
N ALA A 164 8.37 14.96 4.38
CA ALA A 164 8.45 13.62 4.98
C ALA A 164 7.60 13.40 6.25
N GLU A 165 6.85 14.40 6.72
CA GLU A 165 5.95 14.26 7.86
C GLU A 165 4.76 13.36 7.49
N SER A 166 4.34 12.53 8.44
CA SER A 166 3.14 11.68 8.31
C SER A 166 2.03 12.16 9.23
N ILE A 167 0.79 11.98 8.80
CA ILE A 167 -0.41 12.31 9.55
C ILE A 167 -1.42 11.17 9.47
N CYS A 168 -2.08 10.86 10.58
CA CYS A 168 -3.05 9.78 10.66
C CYS A 168 -4.48 10.29 10.89
N VAL A 169 -5.43 9.61 10.27
CA VAL A 169 -6.87 9.69 10.58
C VAL A 169 -7.26 8.40 11.28
N ILE A 170 -8.04 8.50 12.35
CA ILE A 170 -8.23 7.40 13.29
C ILE A 170 -9.71 7.19 13.58
N ARG A 171 -10.09 5.97 13.96
CA ARG A 171 -11.49 5.66 14.30
C ARG A 171 -11.86 6.05 15.73
N ASP A 172 -10.97 5.81 16.69
CA ASP A 172 -11.21 6.11 18.10
C ASP A 172 -9.99 6.82 18.72
N ALA A 173 -10.19 8.07 19.15
CA ALA A 173 -9.12 8.88 19.72
C ALA A 173 -8.61 8.37 21.08
N VAL A 174 -9.46 7.74 21.88
CA VAL A 174 -9.10 7.27 23.23
C VAL A 174 -8.23 6.03 23.12
N LEU A 175 -8.69 5.02 22.37
CA LEU A 175 -7.95 3.78 22.16
C LEU A 175 -6.62 4.03 21.46
N PHE A 176 -6.65 4.83 20.39
CA PHE A 176 -5.45 5.15 19.63
C PHE A 176 -4.41 5.91 20.46
N ARG A 177 -4.82 6.91 21.25
CA ARG A 177 -3.89 7.63 22.13
C ARG A 177 -3.38 6.77 23.27
N ALA A 178 -4.23 5.94 23.87
CA ALA A 178 -3.82 4.99 24.89
C ALA A 178 -2.68 4.09 24.37
N ARG A 179 -2.81 3.59 23.14
CA ARG A 179 -1.81 2.75 22.48
C ARG A 179 -0.56 3.51 22.03
N TYR A 180 -0.67 4.58 21.25
CA TYR A 180 0.50 5.15 20.57
C TYR A 180 1.07 6.43 21.22
N ALA A 181 0.35 7.07 22.15
CA ALA A 181 0.74 8.38 22.69
C ALA A 181 1.13 8.37 24.18
N THR A 182 0.86 7.30 24.92
CA THR A 182 1.20 7.22 26.35
C THR A 182 2.64 6.77 26.56
N ASN A 183 3.33 7.38 27.53
CA ASN A 183 4.73 7.06 27.87
C ASN A 183 4.92 5.64 28.42
N THR A 184 3.86 5.03 28.93
CA THR A 184 3.86 3.67 29.48
C THR A 184 3.54 2.60 28.45
N SER A 185 3.07 2.99 27.25
CA SER A 185 2.74 2.01 26.22
C SER A 185 4.00 1.50 25.52
N PRO A 186 4.13 0.18 25.32
CA PRO A 186 5.21 -0.39 24.51
C PRO A 186 5.11 0.00 23.02
N TYR A 187 3.94 0.47 22.57
CA TYR A 187 3.66 0.86 21.19
C TYR A 187 3.86 2.35 20.93
N ARG A 188 4.41 3.10 21.88
CA ARG A 188 4.55 4.55 21.80
C ARG A 188 5.30 5.00 20.55
N GLN A 189 4.74 6.00 19.86
CA GLN A 189 5.33 6.62 18.68
C GLN A 189 5.84 8.03 19.00
N ASN A 190 7.09 8.32 18.64
CA ASN A 190 7.71 9.64 18.87
C ASN A 190 7.22 10.72 17.90
N ARG A 191 6.79 10.33 16.69
CA ARG A 191 6.39 11.22 15.61
C ARG A 191 4.94 10.98 15.24
N LEU A 192 4.04 11.30 16.16
CA LEU A 192 2.61 11.06 15.98
C LEU A 192 1.87 12.37 15.72
N LYS A 193 1.29 12.50 14.53
CA LYS A 193 0.38 13.59 14.16
C LYS A 193 -0.98 13.02 13.85
N ILE A 194 -2.00 13.40 14.63
CA ILE A 194 -3.38 12.93 14.49
C ILE A 194 -4.18 14.08 13.86
N ALA A 195 -4.73 13.86 12.68
CA ALA A 195 -5.60 14.84 12.01
C ALA A 195 -6.96 14.95 12.69
N GLY A 196 -7.55 13.82 13.07
CA GLY A 196 -8.87 13.78 13.70
C GLY A 196 -9.47 12.39 13.67
N VAL A 197 -10.70 12.32 14.17
CA VAL A 197 -11.52 11.10 14.17
C VAL A 197 -12.39 11.10 12.93
N TYR A 198 -12.46 9.98 12.21
CA TYR A 198 -13.37 9.80 11.08
C TYR A 198 -14.67 9.12 11.50
N GLU A 199 -15.71 9.28 10.68
CA GLU A 199 -16.97 8.56 10.82
C GLU A 199 -16.98 7.30 9.92
N GLY A 200 -17.69 6.25 10.37
CA GLY A 200 -17.73 4.95 9.70
C GLY A 200 -16.66 3.98 10.20
N SER A 201 -16.26 3.04 9.34
CA SER A 201 -15.29 1.99 9.65
C SER A 201 -14.69 1.43 8.38
N LEU A 202 -13.43 0.99 8.44
CA LEU A 202 -12.83 0.30 7.31
C LEU A 202 -13.44 -1.12 7.17
N ALA A 203 -13.72 -1.54 5.94
CA ALA A 203 -14.29 -2.86 5.66
C ALA A 203 -13.24 -3.96 5.81
N ASN A 204 -13.62 -5.03 6.53
CA ASN A 204 -12.74 -6.18 6.78
C ASN A 204 -12.47 -7.05 5.55
N ASP A 205 -13.27 -6.91 4.48
CA ASP A 205 -13.18 -7.74 3.26
C ASP A 205 -12.60 -6.97 2.05
N GLY A 206 -12.17 -5.72 2.27
CA GLY A 206 -11.69 -4.84 1.21
C GLY A 206 -12.73 -3.81 0.74
N GLU A 207 -12.25 -2.64 0.33
CA GLU A 207 -13.08 -1.55 -0.18
C GLU A 207 -12.25 -0.50 -0.93
N LEU A 208 -12.91 0.58 -1.38
CA LEU A 208 -12.26 1.71 -2.03
C LEU A 208 -12.08 2.86 -1.04
N ILE A 209 -10.84 3.30 -0.85
CA ILE A 209 -10.52 4.58 -0.20
C ILE A 209 -10.37 5.63 -1.29
N ARG A 210 -11.17 6.71 -1.27
CA ARG A 210 -11.04 7.82 -2.21
C ARG A 210 -10.64 9.10 -1.51
N VAL A 211 -9.62 9.79 -2.03
CA VAL A 211 -9.13 11.07 -1.52
C VAL A 211 -9.23 12.16 -2.59
N THR A 212 -9.93 13.25 -2.26
CA THR A 212 -10.09 14.41 -3.14
C THR A 212 -9.56 15.68 -2.48
N ASP A 213 -9.14 16.64 -3.31
CA ASP A 213 -8.77 17.98 -2.83
C ASP A 213 -10.00 18.81 -2.42
N ALA A 214 -9.76 20.04 -1.97
CA ALA A 214 -10.78 21.00 -1.55
C ALA A 214 -11.80 21.38 -2.64
N ASN A 215 -11.47 21.17 -3.93
CA ASN A 215 -12.34 21.45 -5.07
C ASN A 215 -13.07 20.18 -5.57
N GLY A 216 -12.85 19.03 -4.93
CA GLY A 216 -13.39 17.74 -5.33
C GLY A 216 -12.60 17.04 -6.45
N GLN A 217 -11.41 17.54 -6.81
CA GLN A 217 -10.53 16.87 -7.77
C GLN A 217 -9.86 15.66 -7.11
N LEU A 218 -9.76 14.55 -7.84
CA LEU A 218 -9.13 13.33 -7.35
C LEU A 218 -7.63 13.54 -7.09
N ILE A 219 -7.19 13.25 -5.86
CA ILE A 219 -5.78 13.15 -5.49
C ILE A 219 -5.33 11.70 -5.71
N LEU A 220 -6.00 10.75 -5.05
CA LEU A 220 -5.71 9.33 -5.17
C LEU A 220 -6.94 8.49 -4.79
N GLN A 221 -6.95 7.25 -5.25
CA GLN A 221 -7.80 6.21 -4.70
C GLN A 221 -7.01 4.91 -4.53
N CYS A 222 -7.37 4.11 -3.54
CA CYS A 222 -6.77 2.81 -3.27
C CYS A 222 -7.88 1.81 -3.02
N ARG A 223 -8.03 0.82 -3.89
CA ARG A 223 -8.85 -0.36 -3.59
C ARG A 223 -7.96 -1.40 -2.93
N TYR A 224 -8.20 -1.67 -1.65
CA TYR A 224 -7.53 -2.76 -0.94
C TYR A 224 -8.43 -4.00 -0.87
N GLU A 225 -7.82 -5.17 -0.82
CA GLU A 225 -8.51 -6.46 -0.71
C GLU A 225 -7.80 -7.35 0.32
N VAL A 226 -8.43 -8.46 0.70
CA VAL A 226 -7.91 -9.39 1.72
C VAL A 226 -7.37 -10.71 1.16
N ASN A 227 -7.52 -10.92 -0.15
CA ASN A 227 -7.15 -12.17 -0.83
C ASN A 227 -5.99 -11.95 -1.82
N GLY A 228 -5.42 -13.04 -2.33
CA GLY A 228 -4.37 -12.97 -3.33
C GLY A 228 -3.03 -12.49 -2.74
N LEU A 229 -2.38 -11.53 -3.40
CA LEU A 229 -1.03 -11.08 -3.02
C LEU A 229 -1.04 -9.96 -1.96
N TRP A 230 -2.20 -9.59 -1.43
CA TRP A 230 -2.30 -8.60 -0.36
C TRP A 230 -1.68 -9.14 0.94
N PRO A 231 -1.13 -8.29 1.82
CA PRO A 231 -0.38 -8.77 2.98
C PRO A 231 -1.25 -9.49 4.03
N HIS A 232 -1.17 -10.82 4.08
CA HIS A 232 -1.98 -11.66 4.98
C HIS A 232 -1.89 -11.31 6.48
N LEU A 233 -0.72 -10.85 6.97
CA LEU A 233 -0.59 -10.44 8.37
C LEU A 233 -1.44 -9.20 8.73
N ALA A 234 -1.80 -8.38 7.74
CA ALA A 234 -2.63 -7.20 7.96
C ALA A 234 -4.14 -7.53 8.08
N GLU A 235 -4.51 -8.76 7.74
CA GLU A 235 -5.87 -9.25 7.76
C GLU A 235 -6.21 -9.84 9.14
N GLY A 236 -6.34 -9.00 10.16
CA GLY A 236 -6.77 -9.46 11.49
C GLY A 236 -5.69 -10.16 12.31
N ARG A 237 -4.47 -10.30 11.80
CA ARG A 237 -3.36 -10.95 12.51
C ARG A 237 -2.46 -9.95 13.25
N GLY A 238 -2.75 -8.65 13.15
CA GLY A 238 -2.16 -7.61 14.00
C GLY A 238 -1.22 -6.65 13.29
N ALA A 239 -0.77 -6.96 12.07
CA ALA A 239 -0.02 -5.98 11.28
C ALA A 239 -0.96 -4.92 10.66
N ALA A 240 -0.37 -3.83 10.18
CA ALA A 240 -1.00 -2.94 9.21
C ALA A 240 -0.41 -3.21 7.82
N MET A 241 -1.11 -2.79 6.76
CA MET A 241 -0.49 -2.66 5.45
C MET A 241 0.37 -1.40 5.42
N VAL A 242 1.56 -1.49 4.85
CA VAL A 242 2.48 -0.37 4.63
C VAL A 242 3.07 -0.46 3.23
N LEU A 243 3.27 0.69 2.59
CA LEU A 243 3.95 0.76 1.30
C LEU A 243 5.39 0.25 1.37
N ARG A 244 5.83 -0.44 0.32
CA ARG A 244 7.20 -0.92 0.15
C ARG A 244 8.16 0.21 -0.23
N ASP A 245 7.93 0.78 -1.41
CA ASP A 245 8.84 1.75 -2.05
C ASP A 245 8.07 3.03 -2.39
N ARG A 246 7.92 3.91 -1.41
CA ARG A 246 7.17 5.17 -1.56
C ARG A 246 7.79 6.11 -2.60
N GLU A 247 9.09 5.98 -2.84
CA GLU A 247 9.87 6.78 -3.78
C GLU A 247 9.54 6.44 -5.25
N GLN A 248 8.87 5.32 -5.51
CA GLN A 248 8.44 4.90 -6.84
C GLN A 248 6.99 5.31 -7.18
N ALA A 249 6.32 6.02 -6.27
CA ALA A 249 4.93 6.43 -6.48
C ALA A 249 4.79 7.33 -7.73
N PRO A 250 3.89 6.99 -8.68
CA PRO A 250 3.57 7.87 -9.80
C PRO A 250 2.95 9.17 -9.33
N SER A 251 3.04 10.22 -10.17
CA SER A 251 2.66 11.57 -9.77
C SER A 251 1.26 11.99 -10.26
N THR A 252 0.70 11.32 -11.28
CA THR A 252 -0.67 11.59 -11.75
C THR A 252 -1.70 10.77 -10.96
N SER A 253 -2.87 11.34 -10.71
CA SER A 253 -3.93 10.69 -9.91
C SER A 253 -4.34 9.32 -10.44
N ASP A 254 -4.51 9.15 -11.75
CA ASP A 254 -4.90 7.86 -12.35
C ASP A 254 -3.82 6.77 -12.17
N SER A 255 -2.56 7.10 -12.50
CA SER A 255 -1.44 6.16 -12.38
C SER A 255 -1.13 5.84 -10.93
N LEU A 256 -1.17 6.85 -10.04
CA LEU A 256 -1.00 6.67 -8.60
C LEU A 256 -2.09 5.76 -8.04
N SER A 257 -3.34 5.94 -8.48
CA SER A 257 -4.47 5.14 -8.00
C SER A 257 -4.37 3.68 -8.44
N ALA A 258 -3.98 3.43 -9.69
CA ALA A 258 -3.73 2.08 -10.19
C ALA A 258 -2.55 1.43 -9.44
N TRP A 259 -1.49 2.21 -9.16
CA TRP A 259 -0.32 1.75 -8.41
C TRP A 259 -0.67 1.42 -6.95
N LEU A 260 -1.39 2.28 -6.24
CA LEU A 260 -1.85 2.04 -4.87
C LEU A 260 -2.82 0.86 -4.75
N SER A 261 -3.57 0.54 -5.81
CA SER A 261 -4.49 -0.60 -5.83
C SER A 261 -3.80 -1.92 -6.25
N ASN A 262 -2.47 -1.90 -6.46
CA ASN A 262 -1.69 -3.10 -6.74
C ASN A 262 -1.11 -3.68 -5.43
N PRO A 263 -1.46 -4.92 -5.05
CA PRO A 263 -0.97 -5.54 -3.81
C PRO A 263 0.56 -5.62 -3.73
N LEU A 264 1.27 -5.66 -4.86
CA LEU A 264 2.74 -5.72 -4.88
C LEU A 264 3.40 -4.47 -4.29
N GLN A 265 2.69 -3.35 -4.19
CA GLN A 265 3.19 -2.13 -3.56
C GLN A 265 3.10 -2.16 -2.03
N TRP A 266 2.35 -3.12 -1.49
CA TRP A 266 2.09 -3.24 -0.07
C TRP A 266 2.85 -4.42 0.54
N ARG A 267 3.20 -4.26 1.81
CA ARG A 267 3.69 -5.32 2.69
C ARG A 267 3.02 -5.17 4.06
N ALA A 268 3.13 -6.19 4.88
CA ALA A 268 2.75 -6.08 6.29
C ALA A 268 3.81 -5.31 7.07
N THR A 269 3.38 -4.54 8.07
CA THR A 269 4.28 -4.04 9.11
C THR A 269 4.83 -5.20 9.92
N GLN A 270 6.03 -5.01 10.48
CA GLN A 270 6.58 -5.95 11.46
C GLN A 270 6.15 -5.57 12.86
N GLU A 271 5.95 -4.28 13.10
CA GLU A 271 5.36 -3.77 14.32
C GLU A 271 3.95 -4.35 14.49
N PHE A 272 3.76 -5.04 15.62
CA PHE A 272 2.45 -5.48 16.05
C PHE A 272 1.61 -4.22 16.34
N HIS A 273 0.37 -4.23 15.86
CA HIS A 273 -0.50 -3.05 15.77
C HIS A 273 -0.03 -1.95 14.82
N GLY A 274 0.90 -2.22 13.90
CA GLY A 274 1.34 -1.22 12.91
C GLY A 274 2.15 -0.07 13.48
N ALA A 275 2.49 0.90 12.63
CA ALA A 275 3.41 2.00 12.98
C ALA A 275 2.90 3.36 12.46
N PRO A 276 1.85 3.93 13.09
CA PRO A 276 1.19 5.13 12.56
C PRO A 276 2.06 6.39 12.52
N GLY A 277 3.22 6.38 13.19
CA GLY A 277 4.21 7.46 13.12
C GLY A 277 5.06 7.48 11.83
N GLY A 278 4.79 6.58 10.87
CA GLY A 278 5.42 6.57 9.55
C GLY A 278 6.82 5.95 9.47
N VAL A 279 7.37 5.49 10.60
CA VAL A 279 8.66 4.79 10.67
C VAL A 279 8.39 3.30 10.89
N THR A 280 8.65 2.49 9.86
CA THR A 280 8.56 1.02 9.91
C THR A 280 9.93 0.40 9.72
N THR A 281 10.21 -0.71 10.39
CA THR A 281 11.38 -1.53 10.01
C THR A 281 11.09 -2.30 8.73
N THR A 282 12.09 -2.40 7.86
CA THR A 282 12.00 -3.05 6.55
C THR A 282 12.53 -4.49 6.56
N GLN A 283 13.20 -4.91 7.63
CA GLN A 283 13.82 -6.24 7.75
C GLN A 283 13.47 -6.89 9.08
N PHE A 284 13.11 -8.18 9.00
CA PHE A 284 12.85 -8.99 10.19
C PHE A 284 14.14 -9.10 11.00
N GLY A 285 14.00 -9.38 12.29
CA GLY A 285 15.16 -9.65 13.14
C GLY A 285 15.99 -10.82 12.60
N PRO A 286 17.22 -11.01 13.10
CA PRO A 286 18.12 -12.04 12.57
C PRO A 286 17.68 -13.48 12.92
N ILE A 287 16.59 -13.66 13.67
CA ILE A 287 16.06 -14.97 14.00
C ILE A 287 14.89 -15.28 13.07
N VAL A 288 15.05 -16.37 12.32
CA VAL A 288 14.05 -16.87 11.38
C VAL A 288 13.57 -18.25 11.78
N ILE A 289 12.33 -18.57 11.45
CA ILE A 289 11.85 -19.94 11.37
C ILE A 289 12.56 -20.57 10.18
N ASN A 290 13.32 -21.63 10.42
CA ASN A 290 14.17 -22.23 9.40
C ASN A 290 13.66 -23.59 8.92
N ARG A 291 13.15 -24.41 9.83
CA ARG A 291 12.62 -25.74 9.51
C ARG A 291 11.46 -26.07 10.44
N VAL A 292 10.41 -26.67 9.90
CA VAL A 292 9.27 -27.24 10.64
C VAL A 292 9.08 -28.67 10.16
N LEU A 293 8.95 -29.59 11.10
CA LEU A 293 8.66 -31.00 10.88
C LEU A 293 7.35 -31.30 11.62
N PRO A 294 6.19 -31.21 10.96
CA PRO A 294 4.88 -31.25 11.63
C PRO A 294 4.27 -32.65 11.78
N ALA A 295 4.86 -33.66 11.14
CA ALA A 295 4.34 -35.03 11.23
C ALA A 295 5.45 -36.04 10.94
N PRO A 296 6.46 -36.25 11.80
CA PRO A 296 7.49 -37.26 11.57
C PRO A 296 6.98 -38.70 11.73
N PHE A 297 7.75 -39.67 11.22
CA PHE A 297 7.48 -41.08 11.53
C PHE A 297 7.85 -41.40 12.99
N PRO A 298 7.07 -42.24 13.69
CA PRO A 298 7.46 -42.73 15.01
C PRO A 298 8.84 -43.40 14.98
N PRO A 299 9.70 -43.17 15.99
CA PRO A 299 9.44 -42.47 17.26
C PRO A 299 9.69 -40.96 17.23
N GLY A 300 9.84 -40.34 16.05
CA GLY A 300 10.00 -38.89 15.93
C GLY A 300 8.76 -38.13 16.42
N GLU A 301 8.97 -36.88 16.81
CA GLU A 301 7.95 -35.94 17.27
C GLU A 301 8.12 -34.61 16.54
N ASP A 302 7.07 -33.79 16.52
CA ASP A 302 7.09 -32.52 15.81
C ASP A 302 8.27 -31.66 16.22
N ALA A 303 8.84 -30.93 15.26
CA ALA A 303 10.01 -30.11 15.53
C ALA A 303 9.95 -28.75 14.85
N ILE A 304 10.38 -27.73 15.58
CA ILE A 304 10.58 -26.37 15.10
C ILE A 304 12.05 -26.03 15.25
N GLU A 305 12.67 -25.55 14.17
CA GLU A 305 14.02 -25.03 14.17
C GLU A 305 14.01 -23.53 13.88
N LEU A 306 14.57 -22.76 14.82
CA LEU A 306 14.93 -21.36 14.61
C LEU A 306 16.40 -21.27 14.24
N PHE A 307 16.75 -20.32 13.37
CA PHE A 307 18.11 -20.07 12.94
C PHE A 307 18.48 -18.59 13.06
N ASN A 308 19.68 -18.31 13.56
CA ASN A 308 20.22 -16.96 13.59
C ASN A 308 21.05 -16.67 12.35
N ILE A 309 20.46 -15.96 11.38
CA ILE A 309 21.15 -15.49 10.16
C ILE A 309 22.06 -14.29 10.41
N GLY A 310 21.97 -13.67 11.59
CA GLY A 310 22.77 -12.52 11.96
C GLY A 310 24.22 -12.86 12.28
N SER A 311 25.02 -11.80 12.37
CA SER A 311 26.44 -11.86 12.78
C SER A 311 26.66 -11.70 14.28
N GLN A 312 25.57 -11.52 15.06
CA GLN A 312 25.61 -11.32 16.51
C GLN A 312 24.72 -12.35 17.22
N GLU A 313 25.06 -12.68 18.46
CA GLU A 313 24.19 -13.47 19.32
C GLU A 313 22.85 -12.73 19.52
N ALA A 314 21.76 -13.45 19.32
CA ALA A 314 20.41 -12.93 19.52
C ALA A 314 19.83 -13.47 20.82
N ASP A 315 19.34 -12.56 21.66
CA ASP A 315 18.57 -12.89 22.85
C ASP A 315 17.08 -12.97 22.48
N ILE A 316 16.49 -14.15 22.66
CA ILE A 316 15.07 -14.41 22.40
C ILE A 316 14.29 -14.69 23.69
N SER A 317 14.85 -14.33 24.85
CA SER A 317 14.16 -14.45 26.13
C SER A 317 12.80 -13.74 26.08
N GLY A 318 11.76 -14.42 26.53
CA GLY A 318 10.40 -13.89 26.59
C GLY A 318 9.65 -13.81 25.25
N TRP A 319 10.28 -14.16 24.11
CA TRP A 319 9.59 -14.25 22.81
C TRP A 319 8.58 -15.40 22.82
N PHE A 320 7.62 -15.38 21.89
CA PHE A 320 6.59 -16.41 21.80
C PHE A 320 6.60 -17.19 20.49
N LEU A 321 6.23 -18.47 20.57
CA LEU A 321 5.80 -19.30 19.45
C LEU A 321 4.30 -19.59 19.55
N SER A 322 3.65 -19.67 18.40
CA SER A 322 2.26 -20.12 18.27
C SER A 322 1.97 -20.66 16.87
N ASP A 323 1.21 -21.74 16.80
CA ASP A 323 0.58 -22.36 15.64
C ASP A 323 -0.65 -21.59 15.09
N GLY A 324 -1.05 -20.48 15.72
CA GLY A 324 -2.25 -19.77 15.29
C GLY A 324 -2.37 -18.32 15.74
N SER A 325 -3.01 -17.51 14.88
CA SER A 325 -3.22 -16.08 15.15
C SER A 325 -4.31 -15.79 16.19
N GLY A 326 -5.15 -16.77 16.55
CA GLY A 326 -6.14 -16.62 17.63
C GLY A 326 -5.52 -16.46 19.02
N ASN A 327 -4.29 -16.95 19.21
CA ASN A 327 -3.51 -16.73 20.42
C ASN A 327 -2.02 -16.77 20.09
N PHE A 328 -1.37 -15.61 20.03
CA PHE A 328 0.07 -15.51 19.75
C PHE A 328 0.99 -15.92 20.93
N LYS A 329 0.44 -16.18 22.13
CA LYS A 329 1.21 -16.43 23.36
C LYS A 329 1.02 -17.87 23.85
N LYS A 330 1.39 -18.85 23.02
CA LYS A 330 1.24 -20.27 23.37
C LYS A 330 2.47 -20.86 24.05
N TYR A 331 3.65 -20.68 23.46
CA TYR A 331 4.92 -21.07 24.08
C TYR A 331 5.83 -19.84 24.24
N GLN A 332 6.35 -19.59 25.44
CA GLN A 332 7.28 -18.51 25.75
C GLN A 332 8.69 -19.05 25.92
N PHE A 333 9.67 -18.47 25.23
CA PHE A 333 11.07 -18.78 25.42
C PHE A 333 11.54 -18.40 26.83
N PRO A 334 12.14 -19.33 27.60
CA PRO A 334 12.63 -19.03 28.94
C PRO A 334 13.68 -17.92 28.98
N GLU A 335 13.79 -17.25 30.13
CA GLU A 335 14.85 -16.28 30.39
C GLU A 335 16.24 -16.88 30.17
N GLY A 336 17.10 -16.11 29.49
CA GLY A 336 18.45 -16.52 29.11
C GLY A 336 18.54 -17.32 27.81
N THR A 337 17.44 -17.50 27.07
CA THR A 337 17.47 -18.19 25.78
C THR A 337 18.18 -17.33 24.73
N ARG A 338 19.35 -17.79 24.29
CA ARG A 338 20.22 -17.11 23.32
C ARG A 338 20.54 -18.02 22.14
N ILE A 339 20.61 -17.43 20.95
CA ILE A 339 21.05 -18.14 19.73
C ILE A 339 22.31 -17.43 19.22
N LEU A 340 23.44 -18.15 19.23
CA LEU A 340 24.72 -17.66 18.68
C LEU A 340 24.60 -17.32 17.18
N PRO A 341 25.50 -16.51 16.61
CA PRO A 341 25.55 -16.31 15.16
C PRO A 341 25.65 -17.64 14.43
N GLN A 342 24.82 -17.86 13.40
CA GLN A 342 24.70 -19.14 12.69
C GLN A 342 24.32 -20.34 13.60
N GLY A 343 23.83 -20.05 14.82
CA GLY A 343 23.32 -21.02 15.75
C GLY A 343 21.88 -21.41 15.45
N ARG A 344 21.48 -22.58 15.93
CA ARG A 344 20.12 -23.11 15.81
C ARG A 344 19.51 -23.32 17.19
N LYS A 345 18.21 -23.06 17.30
CA LYS A 345 17.41 -23.46 18.46
C LYS A 345 16.33 -24.40 17.95
N VAL A 346 16.42 -25.67 18.35
CA VAL A 346 15.40 -26.69 18.09
C VAL A 346 14.46 -26.73 19.29
N LEU A 347 13.18 -26.87 19.01
CA LEU A 347 12.15 -27.28 19.96
C LEU A 347 11.49 -28.53 19.42
N LEU A 348 11.35 -29.53 20.28
CA LEU A 348 10.62 -30.74 20.00
C LEU A 348 9.22 -30.70 20.64
N GLU A 349 8.27 -31.47 20.12
CA GLU A 349 6.87 -31.42 20.51
C GLU A 349 6.66 -31.49 22.01
N HIS A 350 7.33 -32.42 22.70
CA HIS A 350 7.21 -32.51 24.16
C HIS A 350 7.61 -31.23 24.90
N GLU A 351 8.44 -30.36 24.33
CA GLU A 351 8.83 -29.08 24.95
C GLU A 351 7.71 -28.02 24.86
N PHE A 352 6.89 -28.04 23.81
CA PHE A 352 5.84 -27.03 23.59
C PHE A 352 4.39 -27.57 23.71
N ASN A 353 4.21 -28.89 23.74
CA ASN A 353 2.92 -29.58 23.87
C ASN A 353 2.73 -30.28 25.23
N THR A 354 3.64 -30.09 26.20
CA THR A 354 3.48 -30.64 27.55
C THR A 354 2.86 -29.60 28.49
N ALA A 355 1.59 -29.81 28.86
CA ALA A 355 0.89 -28.92 29.80
C ALA A 355 1.67 -28.78 31.12
N GLY A 356 1.98 -27.53 31.51
CA GLY A 356 2.73 -27.20 32.72
C GLY A 356 4.26 -27.28 32.58
N ALA A 357 4.79 -27.65 31.40
CA ALA A 357 6.22 -27.51 31.13
C ALA A 357 6.65 -26.04 31.08
N LEU A 358 7.94 -25.79 31.33
CA LEU A 358 8.50 -24.44 31.31
C LEU A 358 8.28 -23.79 29.94
N GLY A 359 7.72 -22.58 29.92
CA GLY A 359 7.42 -21.85 28.69
C GLY A 359 6.05 -22.19 28.08
N VAL A 360 5.42 -23.32 28.41
CA VAL A 360 4.11 -23.69 27.86
C VAL A 360 3.00 -22.93 28.58
N LEU A 361 2.42 -21.94 27.90
CA LEU A 361 1.24 -21.20 28.36
C LEU A 361 -0.06 -21.81 27.82
N ALA A 362 -0.01 -22.32 26.59
CA ALA A 362 -1.06 -23.12 25.99
C ALA A 362 -0.40 -24.17 25.07
N PRO A 363 -0.54 -25.47 25.35
CA PRO A 363 0.07 -26.51 24.52
C PRO A 363 -0.53 -26.51 23.11
N PHE A 364 0.28 -26.87 22.13
CA PHE A 364 -0.11 -27.05 20.73
C PHE A 364 0.74 -28.13 20.06
N ALA A 365 0.22 -28.71 18.98
CA ALA A 365 0.90 -29.65 18.09
C ALA A 365 0.59 -29.24 16.66
N PHE A 366 1.37 -29.71 15.70
CA PHE A 366 1.01 -29.55 14.29
C PHE A 366 0.18 -30.75 13.82
N ASP A 367 -0.64 -30.54 12.80
CA ASP A 367 -1.26 -31.61 12.03
C ASP A 367 -0.66 -31.74 10.61
N ASP A 368 -1.06 -32.82 9.92
CA ASP A 368 -0.66 -33.08 8.53
C ASP A 368 -1.55 -32.37 7.50
N GLN A 369 -2.50 -31.53 7.94
CA GLN A 369 -3.47 -30.79 7.14
C GLN A 369 -3.12 -29.30 6.99
N GLY A 370 -1.93 -28.89 7.45
CA GLY A 370 -1.36 -27.57 7.23
C GLY A 370 -1.77 -26.55 8.28
N GLU A 371 -0.80 -25.74 8.70
CA GLU A 371 -0.97 -24.78 9.79
C GLU A 371 -0.18 -23.48 9.56
N GLN A 372 -0.32 -22.57 10.53
CA GLN A 372 0.49 -21.36 10.61
C GLN A 372 1.54 -21.53 11.71
N LEU A 373 2.63 -20.79 11.64
CA LEU A 373 3.59 -20.68 12.75
C LEU A 373 4.06 -19.24 12.85
N PHE A 374 3.93 -18.67 14.05
CA PHE A 374 4.30 -17.30 14.37
C PHE A 374 5.40 -17.30 15.41
N LEU A 375 6.49 -16.58 15.12
CA LEU A 375 7.50 -16.18 16.09
C LEU A 375 7.29 -14.71 16.43
N MET A 376 6.96 -14.42 17.69
CA MET A 376 6.62 -13.07 18.14
C MET A 376 7.65 -12.55 19.12
N GLN A 377 8.24 -11.40 18.81
CA GLN A 377 9.05 -10.64 19.76
C GLN A 377 8.14 -9.96 20.78
N ALA A 378 8.53 -10.00 22.05
CA ALA A 378 7.78 -9.39 23.14
C ALA A 378 8.65 -8.49 24.05
N SER A 379 7.99 -7.60 24.79
CA SER A 379 8.60 -6.86 25.90
C SER A 379 8.89 -7.82 27.06
N PRO A 380 9.75 -7.44 28.03
CA PRO A 380 9.93 -8.20 29.26
C PRO A 380 8.62 -8.38 30.08
N GLN A 381 7.62 -7.53 29.85
CA GLN A 381 6.29 -7.63 30.47
C GLN A 381 5.35 -8.55 29.67
N GLY A 382 5.81 -9.09 28.55
CA GLY A 382 5.05 -10.00 27.69
C GLY A 382 4.17 -9.30 26.65
N ASP A 383 4.32 -7.99 26.41
CA ASP A 383 3.59 -7.29 25.35
C ASP A 383 4.15 -7.67 23.99
N LEU A 384 3.29 -8.07 23.04
CA LEU A 384 3.74 -8.42 21.69
C LEU A 384 4.19 -7.14 20.98
N LEU A 385 5.46 -7.07 20.59
CA LEU A 385 6.04 -5.88 19.97
C LEU A 385 6.07 -6.00 18.46
N ARG A 386 6.54 -7.16 17.96
CA ARG A 386 6.82 -7.37 16.54
C ARG A 386 6.67 -8.82 16.14
N PHE A 387 6.38 -9.05 14.87
CA PHE A 387 6.61 -10.34 14.22
C PHE A 387 8.13 -10.52 14.05
N GLY A 388 8.68 -11.56 14.68
CA GLY A 388 10.07 -11.99 14.48
C GLY A 388 10.23 -12.74 13.17
N ASP A 389 9.32 -13.69 12.91
CA ASP A 389 9.13 -14.37 11.63
C ASP A 389 7.76 -15.06 11.64
N TRP A 390 7.28 -15.50 10.49
CA TRP A 390 6.10 -16.33 10.40
C TRP A 390 6.09 -17.18 9.14
N MET A 391 5.30 -18.24 9.15
CA MET A 391 5.00 -19.02 7.96
C MET A 391 3.59 -19.57 8.01
N GLU A 392 3.11 -19.93 6.84
CA GLU A 392 1.92 -20.76 6.65
C GLU A 392 2.32 -21.87 5.70
N PHE A 393 1.89 -23.10 6.00
CA PHE A 393 2.17 -24.26 5.18
C PHE A 393 0.90 -25.06 5.00
N GLY A 394 0.70 -25.55 3.78
CA GLY A 394 -0.37 -26.51 3.53
C GLY A 394 -0.02 -27.91 4.06
N PRO A 395 -0.95 -28.85 3.94
CA PRO A 395 -0.76 -30.26 4.22
C PRO A 395 0.60 -30.80 3.80
N LEU A 396 1.26 -31.48 4.74
CA LEU A 396 2.58 -32.07 4.55
C LEU A 396 2.52 -33.58 4.78
N PRO A 397 3.06 -34.38 3.85
CA PRO A 397 3.16 -35.82 4.03
C PRO A 397 3.94 -36.17 5.29
N ARG A 398 3.50 -37.23 5.98
CA ARG A 398 4.21 -37.75 7.15
C ARG A 398 5.67 -38.07 6.79
N GLY A 399 6.60 -37.61 7.62
CA GLY A 399 8.04 -37.78 7.44
C GLY A 399 8.68 -36.74 6.54
N MET A 400 7.99 -35.66 6.18
CA MET A 400 8.60 -34.52 5.49
C MET A 400 8.69 -33.29 6.37
N ALA A 401 9.75 -32.53 6.16
CA ALA A 401 9.91 -31.20 6.73
C ALA A 401 9.64 -30.14 5.67
N ILE A 402 9.29 -28.94 6.11
CA ILE A 402 9.33 -27.72 5.31
C ILE A 402 10.40 -26.81 5.89
N GLY A 403 11.20 -26.16 5.04
CA GLY A 403 12.24 -25.27 5.53
C GLY A 403 12.71 -24.26 4.49
N ARG A 404 13.41 -23.22 4.96
CA ARG A 404 13.96 -22.16 4.11
C ARG A 404 15.05 -22.72 3.20
N TRP A 405 14.98 -22.34 1.92
CA TRP A 405 15.97 -22.72 0.93
C TRP A 405 16.48 -21.51 0.14
N PRO A 406 17.81 -21.26 0.11
CA PRO A 406 18.86 -21.96 0.85
C PRO A 406 18.75 -21.76 2.37
N ASP A 407 19.36 -22.65 3.16
CA ASP A 407 19.34 -22.65 4.64
C ASP A 407 19.45 -21.23 5.26
N GLY A 408 18.46 -20.86 6.09
CA GLY A 408 18.31 -19.55 6.71
C GLY A 408 17.69 -18.45 5.83
N THR A 409 17.61 -18.66 4.52
CA THR A 409 17.23 -17.61 3.55
C THR A 409 16.25 -18.12 2.50
N GLY A 410 15.71 -17.19 1.70
CA GLY A 410 14.82 -17.57 0.61
C GLY A 410 13.47 -18.15 1.09
N PRO A 411 12.69 -18.68 0.14
CA PRO A 411 11.36 -19.21 0.39
C PRO A 411 11.39 -20.55 1.14
N PHE A 412 10.27 -20.89 1.77
CA PHE A 412 10.04 -22.22 2.30
C PHE A 412 9.85 -23.23 1.15
N ARG A 413 10.47 -24.39 1.28
CA ARG A 413 10.42 -25.51 0.35
C ARG A 413 10.29 -26.82 1.12
N TRP A 414 9.73 -27.84 0.48
CA TRP A 414 9.69 -29.19 1.04
C TRP A 414 11.09 -29.79 1.09
N LEU A 415 11.38 -30.47 2.20
CA LEU A 415 12.67 -31.07 2.49
C LEU A 415 12.49 -32.58 2.73
N SER A 416 13.36 -33.37 2.09
CA SER A 416 13.50 -34.81 2.34
C SER A 416 14.38 -35.12 3.56
N SER A 417 15.19 -34.15 3.98
CA SER A 417 15.97 -34.20 5.22
C SER A 417 15.08 -33.82 6.41
N VAL A 418 14.84 -34.77 7.31
CA VAL A 418 14.04 -34.56 8.53
C VAL A 418 14.85 -34.18 9.76
N ASN A 419 16.18 -34.26 9.70
CA ASN A 419 17.02 -33.88 10.83
C ASN A 419 16.82 -32.41 11.17
N VAL A 420 16.75 -32.06 12.44
CA VAL A 420 16.75 -30.68 12.93
C VAL A 420 18.04 -30.42 13.71
N GLY A 421 18.47 -29.17 13.78
CA GLY A 421 19.73 -28.75 14.39
C GLY A 421 20.94 -28.81 13.45
N THR A 422 20.73 -29.10 12.16
CA THR A 422 21.79 -29.36 11.18
C THR A 422 21.59 -28.56 9.89
N SER A 423 22.69 -28.20 9.22
CA SER A 423 22.69 -27.53 7.90
C SER A 423 22.55 -28.53 6.73
N ASP A 424 21.99 -29.71 6.98
CA ASP A 424 21.89 -30.82 6.02
C ASP A 424 20.62 -30.79 5.17
N ALA A 425 20.02 -29.60 5.01
CA ALA A 425 18.79 -29.42 4.25
C ALA A 425 18.95 -30.05 2.85
N ARG A 426 18.00 -30.91 2.48
CA ARG A 426 17.89 -31.48 1.14
C ARG A 426 16.49 -31.24 0.64
N LEU A 427 16.39 -30.53 -0.49
CA LEU A 427 15.11 -30.37 -1.18
C LEU A 427 14.51 -31.75 -1.48
N ALA A 428 13.21 -31.90 -1.25
CA ALA A 428 12.43 -33.00 -1.78
C ALA A 428 12.18 -32.71 -3.27
N LEU A 429 13.10 -33.13 -4.15
CA LEU A 429 13.00 -32.98 -5.61
C LEU A 429 12.75 -34.32 -6.29
N GLY A 430 12.08 -34.25 -7.43
CA GLY A 430 11.93 -35.36 -8.36
C GLY A 430 10.90 -36.42 -7.95
N TYR A 431 10.76 -37.40 -8.83
CA TYR A 431 9.73 -38.44 -8.73
C TYR A 431 9.79 -39.21 -7.42
N ASP A 432 10.97 -39.69 -7.01
CA ASP A 432 11.09 -40.57 -5.85
C ASP A 432 10.69 -39.88 -4.55
N ALA A 433 10.98 -38.58 -4.42
CA ALA A 433 10.56 -37.79 -3.25
C ALA A 433 9.04 -37.62 -3.23
N TRP A 434 8.41 -37.35 -4.38
CA TRP A 434 6.95 -37.28 -4.49
C TRP A 434 6.28 -38.66 -4.32
N ALA A 435 6.87 -39.74 -4.85
CA ALA A 435 6.30 -41.08 -4.71
C ALA A 435 6.34 -41.54 -3.24
N ALA A 436 7.43 -41.24 -2.53
CA ALA A 436 7.55 -41.50 -1.10
C ALA A 436 6.50 -40.76 -0.26
N THR A 437 5.87 -39.70 -0.79
CA THR A 437 4.82 -38.96 -0.09
C THR A 437 3.41 -39.39 -0.44
N ARG A 438 3.18 -39.85 -1.67
CA ARG A 438 1.85 -40.25 -2.13
C ARG A 438 1.53 -41.71 -1.85
N PHE A 439 2.54 -42.55 -1.68
CA PHE A 439 2.35 -44.00 -1.51
C PHE A 439 2.69 -44.48 -0.09
N PRO A 440 1.84 -45.32 0.54
CA PRO A 440 2.17 -45.96 1.80
C PRO A 440 3.47 -46.80 1.71
N PRO A 441 4.27 -46.88 2.79
CA PRO A 441 5.45 -47.74 2.83
C PRO A 441 5.10 -49.20 2.49
N GLY A 442 5.85 -49.80 1.56
CA GLY A 442 5.64 -51.17 1.11
C GLY A 442 4.71 -51.33 -0.11
N THR A 443 4.20 -50.23 -0.68
CA THR A 443 3.50 -50.25 -1.96
C THR A 443 4.44 -50.79 -3.06
N THR A 444 3.92 -51.68 -3.92
CA THR A 444 4.75 -52.35 -4.93
C THR A 444 5.28 -51.38 -5.98
N ASN A 445 6.53 -51.57 -6.41
CA ASN A 445 7.21 -50.71 -7.38
C ASN A 445 6.44 -50.51 -8.70
N SER A 446 5.59 -51.44 -9.12
CA SER A 446 4.78 -51.28 -10.34
C SER A 446 3.70 -50.21 -10.20
N LEU A 447 3.12 -50.06 -9.01
CA LEU A 447 2.11 -49.04 -8.72
C LEU A 447 2.75 -47.68 -8.44
N THR A 448 3.93 -47.66 -7.84
CA THR A 448 4.66 -46.43 -7.50
C THR A 448 5.67 -46.01 -8.56
N SER A 449 5.63 -46.59 -9.77
CA SER A 449 6.52 -46.19 -10.87
C SER A 449 6.00 -44.94 -11.58
N PRO A 450 6.84 -44.13 -12.26
CA PRO A 450 6.37 -42.97 -13.02
C PRO A 450 5.25 -43.27 -14.02
N SER A 451 5.22 -44.50 -14.54
CA SER A 451 4.21 -45.00 -15.47
C SER A 451 3.08 -45.80 -14.79
N GLY A 452 3.02 -45.80 -13.46
CA GLY A 452 1.93 -46.42 -12.70
C GLY A 452 0.66 -45.58 -12.76
N ASP A 453 -0.48 -46.25 -12.64
CA ASP A 453 -1.84 -45.67 -12.61
C ASP A 453 -2.63 -46.50 -11.57
N PRO A 454 -2.47 -46.18 -10.27
CA PRO A 454 -2.97 -47.00 -9.16
C PRO A 454 -4.48 -46.94 -9.00
N ASP A 455 -5.07 -45.80 -9.34
CA ASP A 455 -6.50 -45.49 -9.22
C ASP A 455 -7.28 -45.67 -10.53
N ALA A 456 -6.56 -45.98 -11.63
CA ALA A 456 -7.09 -46.42 -12.92
C ALA A 456 -7.97 -45.37 -13.61
N ASP A 457 -7.64 -44.09 -13.43
CA ASP A 457 -8.30 -42.98 -14.10
C ASP A 457 -7.65 -42.60 -15.45
N GLY A 458 -6.49 -43.21 -15.75
CA GLY A 458 -5.74 -43.01 -16.99
C GLY A 458 -4.68 -41.91 -16.90
N ILE A 459 -4.50 -41.27 -15.73
CA ILE A 459 -3.44 -40.31 -15.47
C ILE A 459 -2.29 -41.03 -14.76
N LEU A 460 -1.12 -41.06 -15.41
CA LEU A 460 0.04 -41.73 -14.86
C LEU A 460 0.65 -40.91 -13.72
N ASN A 461 1.29 -41.58 -12.77
CA ASN A 461 1.94 -40.94 -11.62
C ASN A 461 2.88 -39.75 -11.95
N GLU A 462 3.62 -39.79 -13.06
CA GLU A 462 4.45 -38.65 -13.46
C GLU A 462 3.61 -37.42 -13.85
N ALA A 463 2.46 -37.66 -14.49
CA ALA A 463 1.48 -36.62 -14.82
C ALA A 463 0.74 -36.15 -13.57
N GLU A 464 0.37 -37.06 -12.67
CA GLU A 464 -0.17 -36.75 -11.34
C GLU A 464 0.78 -35.81 -10.58
N ARG A 465 2.08 -36.14 -10.57
CA ARG A 465 3.12 -35.27 -9.98
C ARG A 465 3.15 -33.90 -10.64
N ALA A 466 3.18 -33.84 -11.97
CA ALA A 466 3.26 -32.56 -12.68
C ALA A 466 2.02 -31.69 -12.41
N PHE A 467 0.82 -32.28 -12.42
CA PHE A 467 -0.41 -31.52 -12.26
C PHE A 467 -0.85 -31.34 -10.79
N GLY A 468 -0.05 -31.82 -9.83
CA GLY A 468 -0.36 -31.69 -8.40
C GLY A 468 -1.62 -32.47 -8.01
N LEU A 469 -1.82 -33.64 -8.59
CA LEU A 469 -2.97 -34.51 -8.35
C LEU A 469 -2.63 -35.61 -7.33
N ASP A 470 -3.64 -36.39 -6.93
CA ASP A 470 -3.52 -37.49 -5.97
C ASP A 470 -3.60 -38.87 -6.67
N PRO A 471 -2.49 -39.62 -6.78
CA PRO A 471 -2.43 -40.86 -7.56
C PRO A 471 -3.21 -42.04 -6.95
N LEU A 472 -3.91 -41.83 -5.83
CA LEU A 472 -4.75 -42.83 -5.18
C LEU A 472 -6.24 -42.50 -5.25
N SER A 473 -6.59 -41.36 -5.85
CA SER A 473 -7.95 -40.81 -5.86
C SER A 473 -8.35 -40.46 -7.30
N PRO A 474 -9.28 -41.23 -7.92
CA PRO A 474 -9.62 -41.02 -9.33
C PRO A 474 -10.09 -39.61 -9.65
N GLU A 475 -9.45 -38.95 -10.60
CA GLU A 475 -9.83 -37.62 -11.08
C GLU A 475 -10.17 -37.62 -12.58
N THR A 476 -11.29 -36.99 -12.95
CA THR A 476 -11.73 -37.00 -14.35
C THR A 476 -10.87 -36.13 -15.28
N SER A 477 -10.23 -35.06 -14.77
CA SER A 477 -9.29 -34.23 -15.53
C SER A 477 -8.64 -33.12 -14.67
N PRO A 478 -7.32 -32.86 -14.81
CA PRO A 478 -6.67 -31.67 -14.26
C PRO A 478 -7.08 -30.38 -14.95
N LEU A 479 -7.80 -30.43 -16.08
CA LEU A 479 -8.19 -29.26 -16.88
C LEU A 479 -9.71 -29.15 -16.93
N GLN A 480 -10.24 -28.04 -16.43
CA GLN A 480 -11.67 -27.74 -16.39
C GLN A 480 -11.98 -26.49 -17.22
N ILE A 481 -13.15 -26.49 -17.88
CA ILE A 481 -13.59 -25.38 -18.73
C ILE A 481 -14.92 -24.85 -18.20
N HIS A 482 -14.96 -23.55 -17.90
CA HIS A 482 -16.13 -22.86 -17.36
C HIS A 482 -16.53 -21.69 -18.24
N ARG A 483 -17.82 -21.34 -18.20
CA ARG A 483 -18.33 -20.11 -18.80
C ARG A 483 -18.17 -18.97 -17.80
N SER A 484 -17.43 -17.94 -18.15
CA SER A 484 -17.31 -16.73 -17.35
C SER A 484 -18.41 -15.72 -17.69
N GLN A 485 -18.86 -14.96 -16.70
CA GLN A 485 -19.84 -13.89 -16.91
C GLN A 485 -19.16 -12.51 -16.91
N PRO A 486 -19.43 -11.62 -17.89
CA PRO A 486 -20.28 -11.83 -19.07
C PRO A 486 -19.47 -12.22 -20.32
N GLY A 487 -19.48 -13.51 -20.69
CA GLY A 487 -19.16 -13.99 -22.06
C GLY A 487 -17.75 -14.53 -22.32
N GLY A 488 -16.87 -14.60 -21.33
CA GLY A 488 -15.51 -15.12 -21.47
C GLY A 488 -15.42 -16.64 -21.31
N LEU A 489 -14.34 -17.24 -21.82
CA LEU A 489 -13.98 -18.64 -21.54
C LEU A 489 -12.99 -18.67 -20.38
N GLU A 490 -13.33 -19.39 -19.32
CA GLU A 490 -12.48 -19.63 -18.17
C GLU A 490 -11.92 -21.06 -18.26
N ILE A 491 -10.60 -21.19 -18.13
CA ILE A 491 -9.91 -22.48 -18.10
C ILE A 491 -9.24 -22.58 -16.74
N ARG A 492 -9.58 -23.61 -15.98
CA ARG A 492 -8.94 -23.93 -14.70
C ARG A 492 -8.05 -25.14 -14.88
N TYR A 493 -6.86 -25.11 -14.31
CA TYR A 493 -6.05 -26.32 -14.19
C TYR A 493 -5.19 -26.33 -12.94
N THR A 494 -4.77 -27.50 -12.52
CA THR A 494 -3.89 -27.67 -11.37
C THR A 494 -2.43 -27.81 -11.81
N ILE A 495 -1.52 -27.29 -10.98
CA ILE A 495 -0.08 -27.46 -11.11
C ILE A 495 0.51 -27.80 -9.74
N ALA A 496 1.63 -28.51 -9.69
CA ALA A 496 2.36 -28.73 -8.44
C ALA A 496 2.93 -27.40 -7.88
N SER A 497 2.52 -27.00 -6.68
CA SER A 497 2.96 -25.74 -6.06
C SER A 497 4.46 -25.76 -5.78
N GLY A 498 5.13 -24.63 -6.02
CA GLY A 498 6.54 -24.44 -5.64
C GLY A 498 7.54 -25.33 -6.41
N SER A 499 7.09 -26.11 -7.38
CA SER A 499 7.98 -26.85 -8.28
C SER A 499 8.47 -25.94 -9.39
N ASP A 500 9.76 -25.60 -9.36
CA ASP A 500 10.44 -24.99 -10.50
C ASP A 500 10.75 -26.03 -11.60
N GLU A 501 10.38 -27.30 -11.37
CA GLU A 501 10.66 -28.46 -12.22
C GLU A 501 9.88 -28.46 -13.55
N TRP A 502 8.79 -27.72 -13.66
CA TRP A 502 7.90 -27.81 -14.81
C TRP A 502 7.65 -26.45 -15.46
N ASP A 503 7.58 -26.45 -16.79
CA ASP A 503 7.03 -25.38 -17.61
C ASP A 503 5.64 -25.79 -18.10
N TYR A 504 4.63 -25.03 -17.71
CA TYR A 504 3.24 -25.26 -18.11
C TYR A 504 2.86 -24.37 -19.29
N CYS A 505 2.33 -24.99 -20.34
CA CYS A 505 1.98 -24.33 -21.58
C CYS A 505 0.55 -24.69 -21.98
N LEU A 506 -0.34 -23.68 -21.91
CA LEU A 506 -1.71 -23.82 -22.39
C LEU A 506 -1.75 -23.59 -23.90
N ASN A 507 -2.16 -24.62 -24.63
CA ASN A 507 -2.31 -24.59 -26.08
C ASN A 507 -3.78 -24.66 -26.48
N VAL A 508 -4.12 -23.97 -27.56
CA VAL A 508 -5.46 -23.89 -28.12
C VAL A 508 -5.46 -24.28 -29.60
N SER A 509 -6.59 -24.81 -30.07
CA SER A 509 -6.78 -25.24 -31.46
C SER A 509 -8.23 -25.05 -31.92
N GLN A 510 -8.40 -24.94 -33.24
CA GLN A 510 -9.70 -24.91 -33.91
C GLN A 510 -10.05 -26.26 -34.56
N ASP A 511 -9.08 -27.15 -34.78
CA ASP A 511 -9.25 -28.33 -35.64
C ASP A 511 -8.53 -29.60 -35.16
N LEU A 512 -7.94 -29.59 -33.95
CA LEU A 512 -7.10 -30.65 -33.35
C LEU A 512 -5.76 -30.91 -34.07
N THR A 513 -5.51 -30.31 -35.23
CA THR A 513 -4.28 -30.53 -36.02
C THR A 513 -3.30 -29.37 -35.87
N GLN A 514 -3.78 -28.14 -35.86
CA GLN A 514 -2.98 -26.93 -35.68
C GLN A 514 -3.11 -26.46 -34.24
N TRP A 515 -2.01 -26.53 -33.48
CA TRP A 515 -1.93 -26.09 -32.10
C TRP A 515 -1.06 -24.85 -32.00
N ARG A 516 -1.48 -23.90 -31.18
CA ARG A 516 -0.71 -22.69 -30.88
C ARG A 516 -0.82 -22.34 -29.41
N TYR A 517 0.20 -21.63 -28.92
CA TYR A 517 0.21 -21.13 -27.56
C TYR A 517 -0.89 -20.08 -27.36
N ALA A 518 -1.64 -20.19 -26.25
CA ALA A 518 -2.71 -19.25 -25.94
C ALA A 518 -2.18 -17.83 -25.73
N GLY A 519 -1.09 -17.65 -24.97
CA GLY A 519 -0.33 -16.41 -24.83
C GLY A 519 -1.14 -15.10 -24.91
N ASN A 520 -1.16 -14.48 -26.09
CA ASN A 520 -1.83 -13.20 -26.36
C ASN A 520 -3.37 -13.25 -26.26
N GLU A 521 -3.96 -14.44 -26.20
CA GLU A 521 -5.39 -14.64 -25.94
C GLU A 521 -5.71 -14.68 -24.45
N ILE A 522 -4.71 -14.74 -23.57
CA ILE A 522 -4.94 -14.73 -22.13
C ILE A 522 -5.20 -13.28 -21.69
N ALA A 523 -6.42 -13.01 -21.26
CA ALA A 523 -6.84 -11.73 -20.70
C ALA A 523 -6.30 -11.54 -19.29
N SER A 524 -6.33 -12.60 -18.47
CA SER A 524 -5.77 -12.60 -17.13
C SER A 524 -5.48 -14.03 -16.64
N THR A 525 -4.57 -14.12 -15.69
CA THR A 525 -4.26 -15.36 -14.96
C THR A 525 -4.35 -15.08 -13.47
N ARG A 526 -5.05 -15.94 -12.75
CA ARG A 526 -5.11 -15.98 -11.29
C ARG A 526 -4.60 -17.33 -10.81
N GLN A 527 -3.96 -17.36 -9.64
CA GLN A 527 -3.54 -18.58 -8.99
C GLN A 527 -4.17 -18.65 -7.60
N GLU A 528 -4.67 -19.83 -7.26
CA GLU A 528 -5.33 -20.15 -6.00
C GLU A 528 -4.62 -21.37 -5.40
N PRO A 529 -3.78 -21.19 -4.37
CA PRO A 529 -3.18 -22.32 -3.66
C PRO A 529 -4.26 -23.23 -3.08
N ARG A 530 -4.08 -24.54 -3.21
CA ARG A 530 -4.91 -25.58 -2.59
C ARG A 530 -4.25 -26.07 -1.32
N LEU A 531 -5.05 -26.64 -0.43
CA LEU A 531 -4.56 -27.25 0.80
C LEU A 531 -3.62 -28.43 0.46
N ASP A 532 -3.95 -29.30 -0.47
CA ASP A 532 -3.13 -30.47 -0.86
C ASP A 532 -1.72 -30.20 -1.46
N GLY A 533 -1.25 -28.95 -1.44
CA GLY A 533 0.06 -28.54 -1.94
C GLY A 533 0.11 -28.34 -3.46
N ALA A 534 -1.04 -28.31 -4.12
CA ALA A 534 -1.18 -27.90 -5.52
C ALA A 534 -1.66 -26.45 -5.65
N THR A 535 -1.52 -25.87 -6.83
CA THR A 535 -2.05 -24.54 -7.15
C THR A 535 -3.05 -24.69 -8.29
N THR A 536 -4.27 -24.18 -8.09
CA THR A 536 -5.21 -24.00 -9.19
C THR A 536 -4.88 -22.72 -9.94
N VAL A 537 -4.58 -22.84 -11.23
CA VAL A 537 -4.40 -21.73 -12.16
C VAL A 537 -5.70 -21.52 -12.92
N ILE A 538 -6.21 -20.29 -12.85
CA ILE A 538 -7.42 -19.85 -13.54
C ILE A 538 -6.99 -18.88 -14.64
N VAL A 539 -7.23 -19.28 -15.88
CA VAL A 539 -6.91 -18.53 -17.08
C VAL A 539 -8.19 -18.03 -17.72
N MET A 540 -8.27 -16.72 -17.91
CA MET A 540 -9.36 -16.06 -18.62
C MET A 540 -8.91 -15.76 -20.05
N LEU A 541 -9.65 -16.21 -21.06
CA LEU A 541 -9.37 -15.86 -22.45
C LEU A 541 -10.09 -14.57 -22.87
N ASN A 542 -9.47 -13.81 -23.77
CA ASN A 542 -9.99 -12.60 -24.39
C ASN A 542 -11.32 -12.87 -25.13
N GLN A 543 -12.17 -11.85 -25.20
CA GLN A 543 -13.45 -11.90 -25.93
C GLN A 543 -13.17 -11.89 -27.44
N GLY A 544 -13.04 -13.06 -28.04
CA GLY A 544 -12.75 -13.30 -29.46
C GLY A 544 -13.39 -14.59 -29.98
N ILE A 545 -12.93 -15.13 -31.11
CA ILE A 545 -13.38 -16.48 -31.57
C ILE A 545 -12.86 -17.49 -30.55
N PRO A 546 -13.73 -18.17 -29.77
CA PRO A 546 -13.27 -19.10 -28.76
C PRO A 546 -12.58 -20.30 -29.43
N PRO A 547 -11.54 -20.88 -28.81
CA PRO A 547 -10.97 -22.13 -29.30
C PRO A 547 -11.98 -23.27 -29.16
N LEU A 548 -11.96 -24.21 -30.11
CA LEU A 548 -12.77 -25.43 -30.05
C LEU A 548 -12.10 -26.52 -29.21
N PHE A 549 -10.77 -26.46 -29.08
CA PHE A 549 -9.98 -27.43 -28.32
C PHE A 549 -8.91 -26.72 -27.50
N CYS A 550 -8.68 -27.21 -26.28
CA CYS A 550 -7.62 -26.76 -25.39
C CYS A 550 -6.84 -27.97 -24.87
N ARG A 551 -5.54 -27.81 -24.65
CA ARG A 551 -4.71 -28.79 -23.94
C ARG A 551 -3.67 -28.08 -23.09
N LEU A 552 -3.36 -28.66 -21.94
CA LEU A 552 -2.27 -28.23 -21.09
C LEU A 552 -1.08 -29.16 -21.31
N ILE A 553 0.12 -28.59 -21.43
CA ILE A 553 1.37 -29.35 -21.53
C ILE A 553 2.26 -28.96 -20.37
N ALA A 554 2.67 -29.91 -19.55
CA ALA A 554 3.75 -29.76 -18.59
C ALA A 554 5.03 -30.32 -19.20
N THR A 555 6.08 -29.51 -19.28
CA THR A 555 7.40 -29.92 -19.78
C THR A 555 8.38 -29.84 -18.63
N GLN A 556 9.06 -30.95 -18.31
CA GLN A 556 10.06 -30.94 -17.26
C GLN A 556 11.25 -30.08 -17.70
N LYS A 557 11.70 -29.17 -16.83
CA LYS A 557 12.90 -28.38 -17.04
C LYS A 557 14.14 -29.28 -16.91
N PRO A 558 15.20 -29.01 -17.70
CA PRO A 558 16.42 -29.78 -17.69
C PRO A 558 17.20 -29.71 -16.39
#